data_AF-A0A4Q3YV77-F1
#
_entry.id   AF-A0A4Q3YV77-F1
#
_cell.length_a   1.000
_cell.length_b   1.000
_cell.length_c   1.000
_cell.angle_alpha   90.00
_cell.angle_beta   90.00
_cell.angle_gamma   90.00
#
_symmetry.space_group_name_H-M   'P 1'
#
loop_
_entity.id
_entity.type
_entity.pdbx_description
1 polymer ?
#
loop_
_entity_poly.entity_id
_entity_poly.type
_entity_poly.pdbx_seq_one_letter_code
_entity_poly.pdbx_strand_id
1 'polypeptide(L)' 'MTQIDLGSVRYNPTVGAFEARVDIRRSGQTFRYPCQVAGPMTMDMDTVRSGLARHALRMSDSGSNLMSHI' A
#
# COMPACT_ATOMS: atom_id res chain seq x y z
N MET A 1 -15.10 -10.47 -0.92
CA MET A 1 -13.96 -10.35 0.03
C MET A 1 -12.79 -9.73 -0.71
N THR A 2 -12.24 -8.64 -0.18
CA THR A 2 -11.02 -8.01 -0.72
C THR A 2 -9.83 -8.68 -0.04
N GLN A 3 -8.90 -9.23 -0.80
CA GLN A 3 -7.67 -9.82 -0.25
C GLN A 3 -6.51 -8.85 -0.49
N ILE A 4 -5.79 -8.52 0.58
CA ILE A 4 -4.65 -7.61 0.54
C ILE A 4 -3.40 -8.45 0.78
N ASP A 5 -2.51 -8.47 -0.20
CA ASP A 5 -1.22 -9.14 -0.11
C ASP A 5 -0.13 -8.07 -0.02
N LEU A 6 0.56 -8.02 1.12
CA LEU A 6 1.72 -7.15 1.27
C LEU A 6 2.94 -7.89 0.72
N GLY A 7 3.51 -7.35 -0.35
CA GLY A 7 4.77 -7.82 -0.89
C GLY A 7 5.97 -7.41 -0.04
N SER A 8 7.17 -7.66 -0.57
CA SER A 8 8.42 -7.35 0.14
C SER A 8 8.57 -5.85 0.39
N VAL A 9 8.69 -5.46 1.66
CA VAL A 9 9.08 -4.12 2.10
C VAL A 9 10.59 -3.97 1.94
N ARG A 10 11.03 -2.87 1.34
CA ARG A 10 12.44 -2.50 1.16
C ARG A 10 12.65 -1.12 1.76
N TYR A 11 13.78 -0.92 2.42
CA TYR A 11 14.17 0.40 2.91
C TYR A 11 15.16 1.04 1.94
N ASN A 12 14.90 2.29 1.56
CA ASN A 12 15.76 3.09 0.71
C ASN A 12 16.46 4.16 1.56
N PRO A 13 17.73 3.95 1.96
CA PRO A 13 18.47 4.88 2.81
C PRO A 13 18.79 6.21 2.11
N THR A 14 18.82 6.22 0.77
CA THR A 14 19.10 7.43 -0.03
C THR A 14 17.96 8.44 0.06
N VAL A 15 16.72 7.95 0.14
CA VAL A 15 15.50 8.78 0.23
C VAL A 15 14.98 8.86 1.68
N GLY A 16 15.39 7.95 2.55
CA GLY A 16 14.86 7.86 3.92
C GLY A 16 13.41 7.38 3.93
N ALA A 17 13.11 6.37 3.10
CA ALA A 17 11.75 5.87 2.93
C ALA A 17 11.70 4.34 2.80
N PHE A 18 10.62 3.76 3.30
CA PHE A 18 10.26 2.36 3.10
C PHE A 18 9.36 2.23 1.89
N GLU A 19 9.80 1.48 0.91
CA GLU A 19 9.06 1.17 -0.32
C GLU A 19 8.51 -0.25 -0.20
N ALA A 20 7.22 -0.44 -0.49
CA ALA A 20 6.63 -1.76 -0.58
C ALA A 20 5.63 -1.84 -1.73
N ARG A 21 5.49 -3.05 -2.25
CA ARG A 21 4.44 -3.37 -3.21
C ARG A 21 3.27 -3.99 -2.47
N VAL A 22 2.08 -3.43 -2.67
CA VAL A 22 0.84 -4.02 -2.15
C VAL A 22 0.00 -4.50 -3.33
N ASP A 23 -0.34 -5.78 -3.30
CA ASP A 23 -1.13 -6.46 -4.32
C ASP A 23 -2.55 -6.68 -3.74
N ILE A 24 -3.55 -5.96 -4.26
CA ILE A 24 -4.93 -6.02 -3.80
C ILE A 24 -5.76 -6.80 -4.81
N ARG A 25 -6.33 -7.93 -4.38
CA ARG A 25 -7.26 -8.72 -5.19
C ARG A 25 -8.69 -8.32 -4.84
N ARG A 26 -9.40 -7.75 -5.83
CA ARG A 26 -10.80 -7.32 -5.71
C ARG A 26 -11.58 -7.66 -6.96
N SER A 27 -12.73 -8.31 -6.79
CA SER A 27 -13.66 -8.67 -7.88
C SER A 27 -12.99 -9.41 -9.05
N GLY A 28 -12.05 -10.32 -8.75
CA GLY A 28 -11.29 -11.07 -9.76
C GLY A 28 -10.15 -10.30 -10.44
N GLN A 29 -9.94 -9.03 -10.11
CA GLN A 29 -8.84 -8.21 -10.61
C GLN A 29 -7.77 -8.02 -9.54
N THR A 30 -6.50 -8.03 -9.96
CA THR A 30 -5.36 -7.76 -9.08
C THR A 30 -4.84 -6.36 -9.37
N PHE A 31 -4.94 -5.47 -8.39
CA PHE A 31 -4.45 -4.10 -8.45
C PHE A 31 -3.15 -4.00 -7.68
N ARG A 32 -2.10 -3.54 -8.34
CA ARG A 32 -0.77 -3.43 -7.74
C ARG A 32 -0.45 -1.96 -7.48
N TYR A 33 -0.25 -1.62 -6.21
CA TYR A 33 0.04 -0.26 -5.78
C TYR A 33 1.46 -0.19 -5.18
N PRO A 34 2.39 0.54 -5.83
CA PRO A 34 3.64 0.91 -5.19
C PRO A 34 3.33 1.92 -4.09
N CYS A 35 3.61 1.56 -2.83
CA CYS A 35 3.42 2.43 -1.68
C CYS A 35 4.78 2.73 -1.06
N GLN A 36 5.00 3.99 -0.70
CA GLN A 36 6.18 4.44 0.01
C GLN A 36 5.79 5.15 1.30
N VAL A 37 6.52 4.87 2.37
CA VAL A 37 6.35 5.50 3.68
C VAL A 37 7.67 6.15 4.04
N ALA A 38 7.70 7.48 4.05
CA ALA A 38 8.85 8.22 4.55
C ALA A 38 9.00 7.97 6.06
N GLY A 39 10.21 7.63 6.49
CA GLY A 39 10.47 7.32 7.88
C GLY A 39 11.92 6.91 8.13
N PRO A 40 12.44 7.12 9.35
CA PRO A 40 13.78 6.69 9.70
C PRO A 40 13.89 5.16 9.66
N MET A 41 15.07 4.62 9.33
CA MET A 41 15.30 3.16 9.31
C MET A 41 14.99 2.46 10.64
N THR A 42 15.07 3.19 11.75
CA THR A 42 14.73 2.73 13.09
C THR A 42 13.24 2.75 13.39
N MET A 43 12.41 3.20 12.45
CA MET A 43 10.95 3.16 12.57
C MET A 43 10.49 1.72 12.68
N ASP A 44 9.52 1.50 13.56
CA ASP A 44 8.96 0.19 13.78
C ASP A 44 8.33 -0.38 12.50
N MET A 45 8.75 -1.59 12.13
CA MET A 45 8.30 -2.26 10.90
C MET A 45 6.80 -2.56 10.92
N ASP A 46 6.20 -2.75 12.09
CA ASP A 46 4.76 -2.94 12.23
C ASP A 46 3.99 -1.65 11.92
N THR A 47 4.53 -0.51 12.35
CA THR A 47 4.03 0.83 11.99
C THR A 47 4.14 1.09 10.49
N VAL A 48 5.27 0.74 9.88
CA VAL A 48 5.49 0.87 8.42
C VAL A 48 4.49 -0.01 7.65
N ARG A 49 4.35 -1.29 8.04
CA ARG A 49 3.39 -2.22 7.42
C ARG A 49 1.96 -1.75 7.56
N SER A 50 1.57 -1.25 8.74
CA SER A 50 0.26 -0.68 9.01
C SER A 50 -0.02 0.55 8.13
N GLY A 51 0.98 1.42 7.96
CA GLY A 51 0.91 2.58 7.08
C GLY A 51 0.72 2.19 5.61
N LEU A 52 1.54 1.25 5.12
CA LEU A 52 1.46 0.72 3.74
C LEU A 52 0.11 0.06 3.46
N ALA A 53 -0.35 -0.81 4.37
CA ALA A 53 -1.64 -1.48 4.25
C ALA A 53 -2.79 -0.47 4.22
N ARG A 54 -2.78 0.53 5.13
CA ARG A 54 -3.80 1.59 5.17
C ARG A 54 -3.77 2.47 3.92
N HIS A 55 -2.59 2.74 3.37
CA HIS A 55 -2.44 3.56 2.17
C HIS A 55 -2.96 2.83 0.92
N ALA A 56 -2.61 1.55 0.78
CA ALA A 56 -3.10 0.71 -0.30
C ALA A 56 -4.62 0.47 -0.18
N LEU A 57 -5.14 0.26 1.03
CA LEU A 57 -6.57 0.15 1.29
C LEU A 57 -7.29 1.43 0.87
N ARG A 58 -6.78 2.61 1.26
CA ARG A 58 -7.35 3.90 0.88
C ARG A 58 -7.32 4.11 -0.64
N MET A 59 -6.21 3.77 -1.32
CA MET A 59 -6.12 3.87 -2.78
C MET A 59 -7.11 2.93 -3.48
N SER A 60 -7.27 1.70 -3.00
CA SER A 60 -8.27 0.77 -3.53
C SER A 60 -9.69 1.24 -3.26
N ASP A 61 -9.98 1.74 -2.06
CA ASP A 61 -11.29 2.25 -1.68
C ASP A 61 -11.67 3.51 -2.48
N SER A 62 -10.75 4.47 -2.62
CA SER A 62 -10.93 5.65 -3.46
C SER A 62 -11.04 5.31 -4.95
N GLY A 63 -10.32 4.29 -5.44
CA GLY A 63 -10.48 3.79 -6.82
C GLY A 63 -11.83 3.10 -7.05
N SER A 64 -12.49 2.63 -5.99
CA SER A 64 -13.82 2.02 -6.04
C SER A 64 -14.95 3.04 -6.09
N ASN A 65 -14.68 4.25 -5.59
CA ASN A 65 -15.65 5.33 -5.51
C ASN A 65 -15.63 6.24 -6.75
N LEU A 66 -14.88 5.88 -7.79
CA LEU A 66 -15.12 6.38 -9.15
C LEU A 66 -16.37 5.70 -9.77
N MET A 67 -17.45 5.58 -8.99
CA MET A 67 -18.77 5.47 -9.56
C MET A 67 -19.04 6.80 -10.26
N SER A 68 -18.89 6.78 -11.57
CA SER A 68 -19.47 7.73 -12.52
C SER A 68 -20.87 8.10 -12.01
N HIS A 69 -21.04 9.33 -11.52
CA HIS A 69 -22.36 9.93 -11.49
C HIS A 69 -22.67 10.31 -12.93
N ILE A 70 -23.69 9.64 -13.46
CA ILE A 70 -24.34 9.92 -14.74
C ILE A 70 -24.94 11.32 -14.78
#